data_AF-A0A9E4C794-F1
#
_entry.id   AF-A0A9E4C794-F1
#
_cell.length_a   1.000
_cell.length_b   1.000
_cell.length_c   1.000
_cell.angle_alpha   90.00
_cell.angle_beta   90.00
_cell.angle_gamma   90.00
#
_symmetry.space_group_name_H-M   'P 1'
#
loop_
_entity.id
_entity.type
_entity.pdbx_description
1 polymer ?
#
loop_
_entity_poly.entity_id
_entity_poly.type
_entity_poly.pdbx_seq_one_letter_code
_entity_poly.pdbx_strand_id
1 'polypeptide(L)'
;KKKALLRNVIHAARAAGVPAIVDPQRGGDWSKYHGVHLIKPNRVETETAVGRKIHSRGDALATGAELCWKFDAEMAVVTLDRDGMALVRRSGEGEIFPISPRPVYDITGAGDMVIAMLGAALASGLSAPHAVRLANVAAGLEVERIGVAVIPKDDIHRELLTLGRPGGRKMVTLEGAAAAAEEHRRRGERVVFTNGCFDLLHVGHVTYLAQAKAMGDVLIVGINSDASVRQLKGPTRPVISEQDRAAMLAALAAVDYVIVFDDATPHRMLHAIRPDVLVKGGTYAPHEVVGHEVVTAYGGEIRLAGVVEGISTTNILASLADASPKDPAALRRAG
;
A
#
# COMPACT_ATOMS: atom_id res chain seq x y z
N LYS A 1 45.86 -5.13 2.52
CA LYS A 1 45.31 -5.67 3.80
C LYS A 1 43.78 -5.81 3.76
N LYS A 2 42.98 -4.73 3.60
CA LYS A 2 41.49 -4.81 3.54
C LYS A 2 40.93 -5.74 2.45
N LYS A 3 41.47 -5.70 1.22
CA LYS A 3 41.05 -6.57 0.11
C LYS A 3 41.21 -8.08 0.42
N ALA A 4 42.35 -8.45 1.00
CA ALA A 4 42.61 -9.83 1.39
C ALA A 4 41.67 -10.30 2.51
N LEU A 5 41.42 -9.43 3.50
CA LEU A 5 40.48 -9.73 4.60
C LEU A 5 39.08 -10.04 4.06
N LEU A 6 38.51 -9.15 3.23
CA LEU A 6 37.16 -9.34 2.70
C LEU A 6 37.03 -10.61 1.86
N ARG A 7 38.02 -10.89 0.99
CA ARG A 7 38.04 -12.13 0.21
C ARG A 7 38.10 -13.38 1.09
N ASN A 8 38.92 -13.36 2.14
CA ASN A 8 39.02 -14.48 3.06
C ASN A 8 37.71 -14.70 3.84
N VAL A 9 37.04 -13.63 4.26
CA VAL A 9 35.73 -13.71 4.93
C VAL A 9 34.66 -14.29 3.99
N ILE A 10 34.58 -13.79 2.75
CA ILE A 10 33.63 -14.29 1.75
C ILE A 10 33.89 -15.77 1.44
N HIS A 11 35.16 -16.14 1.27
CA HIS A 11 35.55 -17.54 1.02
C HIS A 11 35.18 -18.45 2.19
N ALA A 12 35.47 -18.03 3.43
CA ALA A 12 35.10 -18.79 4.62
C ALA A 12 33.58 -18.94 4.77
N ALA A 13 32.82 -17.87 4.53
CA ALA A 13 31.36 -17.90 4.56
C ALA A 13 30.80 -18.88 3.51
N ARG A 14 31.32 -18.83 2.28
CA ARG A 14 30.93 -19.74 1.20
C ARG A 14 31.26 -21.20 1.52
N ALA A 15 32.44 -21.47 2.08
CA ALA A 15 32.84 -22.81 2.50
C ALA A 15 31.96 -23.36 3.64
N ALA A 16 31.44 -22.47 4.50
CA ALA A 16 30.52 -22.81 5.57
C ALA A 16 29.03 -22.83 5.14
N GLY A 17 28.71 -22.54 3.88
CA GLY A 17 27.33 -22.43 3.41
C GLY A 17 26.56 -21.23 3.97
N VAL A 18 27.25 -20.22 4.52
CA VAL A 18 26.65 -19.01 5.09
C VAL A 18 26.59 -17.90 4.01
N PRO A 19 25.41 -17.34 3.71
CA PRO A 19 25.27 -16.24 2.77
C PRO A 19 26.04 -14.98 3.20
N ALA A 20 27.06 -14.58 2.44
CA ALA A 20 27.70 -13.28 2.59
C ALA A 20 27.00 -12.21 1.74
N ILE A 21 26.62 -11.10 2.35
CA ILE A 21 25.96 -9.96 1.69
C ILE A 21 26.90 -8.76 1.74
N VAL A 22 27.01 -8.01 0.64
CA VAL A 22 27.83 -6.80 0.58
C VAL A 22 27.07 -5.63 -0.03
N ASP A 23 27.23 -4.46 0.58
CA ASP A 23 26.85 -3.16 0.00
C ASP A 23 28.14 -2.46 -0.46
N PRO A 24 28.35 -2.36 -1.78
CA PRO A 24 29.61 -1.89 -2.31
C PRO A 24 29.68 -0.37 -2.29
N GLN A 25 30.74 0.16 -1.67
CA GLN A 25 31.01 1.59 -1.72
C GLN A 25 31.25 2.11 -3.16
N ARG A 26 30.67 3.28 -3.45
CA ARG A 26 30.87 4.02 -4.71
C ARG A 26 32.36 4.26 -5.02
N GLY A 27 32.74 4.01 -6.27
CA GLY A 27 34.08 4.32 -6.81
C GLY A 27 35.23 3.43 -6.29
N GLY A 28 34.94 2.35 -5.54
CA GLY A 28 35.96 1.44 -5.02
C GLY A 28 36.32 0.28 -5.95
N ASP A 29 37.42 -0.42 -5.66
CA ASP A 29 37.74 -1.71 -6.28
C ASP A 29 36.81 -2.81 -5.76
N TRP A 30 35.85 -3.22 -6.59
CA TRP A 30 34.85 -4.26 -6.26
C TRP A 30 35.37 -5.69 -6.44
N SER A 31 36.57 -5.90 -7.01
CA SER A 31 37.16 -7.25 -7.12
C SER A 31 37.49 -7.90 -5.76
N LYS A 32 37.41 -7.11 -4.68
CA LYS A 32 37.48 -7.60 -3.30
C LYS A 32 36.22 -8.36 -2.85
N TYR A 33 35.12 -8.26 -3.59
CA TYR A 33 33.84 -8.92 -3.31
C TYR A 33 33.61 -10.19 -4.15
N HIS A 34 34.63 -10.65 -4.89
CA HIS A 34 34.48 -11.79 -5.78
C HIS A 34 34.05 -13.06 -5.03
N GLY A 35 33.03 -13.76 -5.54
CA GLY A 35 32.50 -14.99 -4.95
C GLY A 35 31.43 -14.79 -3.88
N VAL A 36 30.92 -13.57 -3.73
CA VAL A 36 29.91 -13.21 -2.71
C VAL A 36 28.55 -13.86 -3.00
N HIS A 37 27.73 -14.07 -1.98
CA HIS A 37 26.37 -14.59 -2.20
C HIS A 37 25.47 -13.51 -2.80
N LEU A 38 25.39 -12.34 -2.16
CA LEU A 38 24.56 -11.23 -2.63
C LEU A 38 25.36 -9.92 -2.67
N ILE A 39 25.32 -9.23 -3.81
CA ILE A 39 25.81 -7.85 -3.94
C ILE A 39 24.62 -6.88 -4.08
N LYS A 40 24.57 -5.84 -3.24
CA LYS A 40 23.48 -4.85 -3.24
C LYS A 40 23.97 -3.44 -3.58
N PRO A 41 24.24 -3.08 -4.83
CA PRO A 41 24.52 -1.68 -5.17
C PRO A 41 23.25 -0.85 -5.33
N ASN A 42 23.39 0.47 -5.38
CA ASN A 42 22.37 1.36 -5.95
C ASN A 42 22.55 1.57 -7.46
N ARG A 43 21.62 2.27 -8.10
CA ARG A 43 21.64 2.57 -9.53
C ARG A 43 22.98 3.15 -9.98
N VAL A 44 23.43 4.22 -9.32
CA VAL A 44 24.66 4.94 -9.69
C VAL A 44 25.90 4.07 -9.55
N GLU A 45 25.97 3.28 -8.49
CA GLU A 45 27.03 2.29 -8.25
C GLU A 45 27.06 1.20 -9.31
N THR A 46 25.90 0.63 -9.66
CA THR A 46 25.78 -0.35 -10.74
C THR A 46 26.23 0.24 -12.06
N GLU A 47 25.72 1.41 -12.43
CA GLU A 47 26.09 2.09 -13.67
C GLU A 47 27.60 2.33 -13.76
N THR A 48 28.22 2.71 -12.64
CA THR A 48 29.67 2.91 -12.56
C THR A 48 30.42 1.58 -12.70
N ALA A 49 29.95 0.52 -12.05
CA ALA A 49 30.61 -0.78 -12.05
C ALA A 49 30.54 -1.49 -13.40
N VAL A 50 29.44 -1.34 -14.14
CA VAL A 50 29.23 -1.95 -15.47
C VAL A 50 29.60 -1.03 -16.64
N GLY A 51 29.69 0.28 -16.42
CA GLY A 51 30.00 1.26 -17.46
C GLY A 51 28.83 1.54 -18.42
N ARG A 52 27.59 1.31 -18.00
CA ARG A 52 26.36 1.58 -18.79
C ARG A 52 25.28 2.21 -17.93
N LYS A 53 24.41 3.02 -18.55
CA LYS A 53 23.28 3.68 -17.89
C LYS A 53 22.07 2.75 -17.75
N ILE A 54 21.27 2.94 -16.70
CA ILE A 54 20.05 2.20 -16.45
C ILE A 54 18.86 3.13 -16.67
N HIS A 55 18.19 3.00 -17.83
CA HIS A 55 17.03 3.81 -18.19
C HIS A 55 15.71 3.05 -18.10
N SER A 56 15.78 1.72 -18.13
CA SER A 56 14.61 0.84 -18.13
C SER A 56 14.75 -0.30 -17.13
N ARG A 57 13.63 -0.99 -16.88
CA ARG A 57 13.61 -2.26 -16.13
C ARG A 57 14.49 -3.31 -16.79
N GLY A 58 14.50 -3.36 -18.12
CA GLY A 58 15.37 -4.27 -18.89
C GLY A 58 16.85 -4.00 -18.64
N ASP A 59 17.26 -2.73 -18.62
CA ASP A 59 18.65 -2.35 -18.32
C ASP A 59 19.06 -2.75 -16.90
N ALA A 60 18.14 -2.61 -15.93
CA ALA A 60 18.41 -2.99 -14.55
C ALA A 60 18.65 -4.50 -14.41
N LEU A 61 17.84 -5.32 -15.08
CA LEU A 61 18.01 -6.78 -15.09
C LEU A 61 19.32 -7.18 -15.81
N ALA A 62 19.60 -6.57 -16.98
CA ALA A 62 20.80 -6.87 -17.74
C ALA A 62 22.09 -6.48 -16.99
N THR A 63 22.12 -5.29 -16.38
CA THR A 63 23.27 -4.85 -15.57
C THR A 63 23.41 -5.65 -14.28
N GLY A 64 22.31 -6.06 -13.64
CA GLY A 64 22.35 -6.99 -12.50
C GLY A 64 22.92 -8.36 -12.85
N ALA A 65 22.59 -8.90 -14.03
CA ALA A 65 23.20 -10.14 -14.54
C ALA A 65 24.70 -9.98 -14.78
N GLU A 66 25.11 -8.84 -15.35
CA GLU A 66 26.52 -8.52 -15.55
C GLU A 66 27.29 -8.42 -14.22
N LEU A 67 26.68 -7.85 -13.17
CA LEU A 67 27.27 -7.85 -11.83
C LEU A 67 27.48 -9.27 -11.29
N CYS A 68 26.49 -10.15 -11.46
CA CYS A 68 26.60 -11.55 -11.03
C CYS A 68 27.77 -12.24 -11.73
N TRP A 69 27.90 -12.05 -13.04
CA TRP A 69 28.99 -12.61 -13.83
C TRP A 69 30.36 -12.01 -13.44
N LYS A 70 30.48 -10.67 -13.42
CA LYS A 70 31.74 -9.94 -13.21
C LYS A 70 32.35 -10.19 -11.83
N PHE A 71 31.51 -10.40 -10.82
CA PHE A 71 31.94 -10.60 -9.44
C PHE A 71 31.75 -12.03 -8.93
N ASP A 72 31.38 -12.99 -9.79
CA ASP A 72 31.02 -14.35 -9.38
C ASP A 72 30.04 -14.32 -8.19
N ALA A 73 29.00 -13.48 -8.28
CA ALA A 73 27.97 -13.39 -7.25
C ALA A 73 26.84 -14.39 -7.51
N GLU A 74 26.22 -14.94 -6.47
CA GLU A 74 25.04 -15.83 -6.64
C GLU A 74 23.81 -15.02 -7.06
N MET A 75 23.67 -13.81 -6.54
CA MET A 75 22.64 -12.86 -6.93
C MET A 75 23.06 -11.40 -6.73
N ALA A 76 22.40 -10.51 -7.45
CA ALA A 76 22.51 -9.07 -7.31
C ALA A 76 21.14 -8.47 -6.97
N VAL A 77 21.11 -7.53 -6.02
CA VAL A 77 19.92 -6.71 -5.73
C VAL A 77 20.27 -5.26 -6.02
N VAL A 78 19.75 -4.70 -7.11
CA VAL A 78 20.01 -3.30 -7.47
C VAL A 78 18.87 -2.43 -6.96
N THR A 79 19.17 -1.46 -6.11
CA THR A 79 18.16 -0.45 -5.70
C THR A 79 18.06 0.65 -6.74
N LEU A 80 16.84 0.95 -7.18
CA LEU A 80 16.50 1.76 -8.35
C LEU A 80 15.70 3.02 -7.98
N ASP A 81 15.87 3.51 -6.76
CA ASP A 81 15.16 4.68 -6.22
C ASP A 81 13.64 4.49 -6.29
N ARG A 82 12.92 5.45 -6.88
CA ARG A 82 11.45 5.41 -7.08
C ARG A 82 10.96 4.25 -7.96
N ASP A 83 11.85 3.56 -8.69
CA ASP A 83 11.48 2.43 -9.53
C ASP A 83 11.51 1.09 -8.76
N GLY A 84 11.99 1.10 -7.50
CA GLY A 84 12.02 -0.07 -6.61
C GLY A 84 13.35 -0.81 -6.62
N MET A 85 13.33 -2.14 -6.76
CA MET A 85 14.53 -2.98 -6.75
C MET A 85 14.50 -4.02 -7.87
N ALA A 86 15.66 -4.38 -8.39
CA ALA A 86 15.83 -5.51 -9.29
C ALA A 86 16.59 -6.64 -8.56
N LEU A 87 16.01 -7.83 -8.50
CA LEU A 87 16.74 -9.05 -8.12
C LEU A 87 17.16 -9.76 -9.39
N VAL A 88 18.42 -10.16 -9.47
CA VAL A 88 18.93 -11.00 -10.55
C VAL A 88 19.76 -12.11 -9.97
N ARG A 89 19.54 -13.34 -10.42
CA ARG A 89 20.31 -14.53 -10.04
C ARG A 89 21.38 -14.81 -11.09
N ARG A 90 22.43 -15.52 -10.68
CA ARG A 90 23.46 -16.04 -11.57
C ARG A 90 22.91 -16.90 -12.72
N SER A 91 21.78 -17.59 -12.50
CA SER A 91 21.08 -18.35 -13.54
C SER A 91 20.54 -17.50 -14.70
N GLY A 92 20.53 -16.17 -14.55
CA GLY A 92 19.94 -15.23 -15.50
C GLY A 92 18.47 -14.89 -15.19
N GLU A 93 17.83 -15.59 -14.24
CA GLU A 93 16.51 -15.23 -13.75
C GLU A 93 16.53 -13.87 -13.05
N GLY A 94 15.56 -13.01 -13.34
CA GLY A 94 15.44 -11.73 -12.68
C GLY A 94 14.01 -11.23 -12.57
N GLU A 95 13.76 -10.47 -11.51
CA GLU A 95 12.44 -9.93 -11.16
C GLU A 95 12.57 -8.48 -10.71
N ILE A 96 11.61 -7.65 -11.12
CA ILE A 96 11.49 -6.26 -10.65
C ILE A 96 10.46 -6.19 -9.53
N PHE A 97 10.88 -5.59 -8.42
CA PHE A 97 10.07 -5.32 -7.25
C PHE A 97 9.79 -3.82 -7.20
N PRO A 98 8.68 -3.35 -7.79
CA PRO A 98 8.36 -1.94 -7.78
C PRO A 98 8.15 -1.48 -6.33
N ILE A 99 8.74 -0.34 -5.98
CA ILE A 99 8.28 0.38 -4.79
C ILE A 99 6.98 1.07 -5.15
N SER A 100 6.06 1.10 -4.21
CA SER A 100 4.81 1.79 -4.42
C SER A 100 4.99 3.29 -4.07
N PRO A 101 4.41 4.24 -4.85
CA PRO A 101 4.63 5.69 -4.68
C PRO A 101 4.37 6.21 -3.27
N ARG A 102 5.29 6.96 -2.68
CA ARG A 102 5.16 7.45 -1.30
C ARG A 102 5.86 8.80 -1.15
N PRO A 103 5.49 9.63 -0.16
CA PRO A 103 6.28 10.81 0.19
C PRO A 103 7.72 10.40 0.50
N VAL A 104 8.68 11.21 0.07
CA VAL A 104 10.10 11.00 0.38
C VAL A 104 10.57 12.25 1.10
N TYR A 105 10.91 12.11 2.38
CA TYR A 105 11.42 13.19 3.21
C TYR A 105 12.95 13.12 3.34
N ASP A 106 13.50 11.92 3.52
CA ASP A 106 14.93 11.68 3.65
C ASP A 106 15.27 10.33 3.02
N ILE A 107 16.45 10.20 2.40
CA ILE A 107 16.95 8.94 1.84
C ILE A 107 18.06 8.32 2.72
N THR A 108 18.46 9.03 3.77
CA THR A 108 19.46 8.60 4.73
C THR A 108 18.96 7.34 5.47
N GLY A 109 19.78 6.30 5.53
CA GLY A 109 19.43 5.04 6.22
C GLY A 109 18.74 4.00 5.34
N ALA A 110 18.04 4.42 4.28
CA ALA A 110 17.30 3.50 3.40
C ALA A 110 18.15 2.34 2.85
N GLY A 111 19.38 2.61 2.45
CA GLY A 111 20.32 1.58 1.99
C GLY A 111 20.69 0.57 3.09
N ASP A 112 20.95 1.06 4.30
CA ASP A 112 21.29 0.24 5.46
C ASP A 112 20.11 -0.65 5.87
N MET A 113 18.89 -0.12 5.83
CA MET A 113 17.67 -0.89 6.06
C MET A 113 17.47 -1.99 5.04
N VAL A 114 17.76 -1.73 3.75
CA VAL A 114 17.71 -2.80 2.75
C VAL A 114 18.66 -3.92 3.10
N ILE A 115 19.92 -3.60 3.45
CA ILE A 115 20.89 -4.63 3.83
C ILE A 115 20.48 -5.38 5.10
N ALA A 116 20.00 -4.67 6.11
CA ALA A 116 19.59 -5.25 7.39
C ALA A 116 18.43 -6.22 7.19
N MET A 117 17.43 -5.82 6.40
CA MET A 117 16.26 -6.65 6.11
C MET A 117 16.60 -7.84 5.21
N LEU A 118 17.46 -7.67 4.20
CA LEU A 118 17.95 -8.79 3.39
C LEU A 118 18.70 -9.80 4.25
N GLY A 119 19.60 -9.33 5.13
CA GLY A 119 20.35 -10.18 6.05
C GLY A 119 19.44 -10.94 7.00
N ALA A 120 18.52 -10.26 7.68
CA ALA A 120 17.58 -10.87 8.61
C ALA A 120 16.66 -11.90 7.93
N ALA A 121 16.14 -11.57 6.74
CA ALA A 121 15.25 -12.44 5.99
C ALA A 121 15.96 -13.71 5.51
N LEU A 122 17.13 -13.57 4.88
CA LEU A 122 17.89 -14.70 4.36
C LEU A 122 18.41 -15.59 5.50
N ALA A 123 18.86 -15.01 6.61
CA ALA A 123 19.25 -15.76 7.80
C ALA A 123 18.07 -16.54 8.42
N SER A 124 16.85 -16.05 8.24
CA SER A 124 15.62 -16.73 8.68
C SER A 124 15.11 -17.79 7.67
N GLY A 125 15.84 -18.03 6.58
CA GLY A 125 15.48 -19.01 5.55
C GLY A 125 14.44 -18.54 4.54
N LEU A 126 14.13 -17.24 4.48
CA LEU A 126 13.25 -16.72 3.43
C LEU A 126 13.92 -16.83 2.05
N SER A 127 13.11 -17.04 1.01
CA SER A 127 13.57 -16.97 -0.37
C SER A 127 14.01 -15.55 -0.73
N ALA A 128 14.96 -15.42 -1.65
CA ALA A 128 15.44 -14.11 -2.09
C ALA A 128 14.33 -13.16 -2.59
N PRO A 129 13.31 -13.60 -3.36
CA PRO A 129 12.19 -12.73 -3.72
C PRO A 129 11.40 -12.20 -2.51
N HIS A 130 11.16 -13.03 -1.49
CA HIS A 130 10.48 -12.59 -0.28
C HIS A 130 11.35 -11.64 0.56
N ALA A 131 12.66 -11.90 0.64
CA ALA A 131 13.61 -11.02 1.29
C ALA A 131 13.66 -9.63 0.63
N VAL A 132 13.69 -9.57 -0.70
CA VAL A 132 13.67 -8.30 -1.46
C VAL A 132 12.35 -7.57 -1.29
N ARG A 133 11.19 -8.25 -1.31
CA ARG A 133 9.89 -7.62 -1.02
C ARG A 133 9.86 -6.97 0.36
N LEU A 134 10.30 -7.70 1.38
CA LEU A 134 10.38 -7.22 2.75
C LEU A 134 11.31 -6.01 2.87
N ALA A 135 12.50 -6.07 2.26
CA ALA A 135 13.45 -4.97 2.27
C ALA A 135 12.93 -3.74 1.52
N ASN A 136 12.24 -3.92 0.39
CA ASN A 136 11.64 -2.84 -0.39
C ASN A 136 10.52 -2.12 0.38
N VAL A 137 9.72 -2.85 1.16
CA VAL A 137 8.72 -2.27 2.07
C VAL A 137 9.37 -1.46 3.18
N ALA A 138 10.34 -2.06 3.89
CA ALA A 138 10.97 -1.44 5.03
C ALA A 138 11.72 -0.15 4.64
N ALA A 139 12.51 -0.20 3.57
CA ALA A 139 13.20 0.98 3.05
C ALA A 139 12.21 2.05 2.56
N GLY A 140 11.08 1.64 1.98
CA GLY A 140 10.01 2.57 1.63
C GLY A 140 9.43 3.30 2.83
N LEU A 141 9.18 2.60 3.94
CA LEU A 141 8.68 3.22 5.17
C LEU A 141 9.71 4.14 5.83
N GLU A 142 11.00 3.85 5.65
CA GLU A 142 12.08 4.67 6.21
C GLU A 142 12.24 5.99 5.49
N VAL A 143 12.08 6.03 4.16
CA VAL A 143 12.20 7.30 3.43
C VAL A 143 11.09 8.31 3.75
N GLU A 144 10.03 7.87 4.41
CA GLU A 144 8.95 8.69 4.97
C GLU A 144 9.28 9.23 6.38
N ARG A 145 10.53 9.11 6.84
CA ARG A 145 11.01 9.63 8.13
C ARG A 145 12.27 10.47 7.93
N ILE A 146 12.58 11.30 8.92
CA ILE A 146 13.79 12.15 8.89
C ILE A 146 14.92 11.41 9.63
N GLY A 147 16.09 11.32 9.00
CA GLY A 147 17.26 10.64 9.53
C GLY A 147 17.13 9.11 9.58
N VAL A 148 18.08 8.46 10.27
CA VAL A 148 18.06 7.01 10.47
C VAL A 148 16.99 6.67 11.52
N ALA A 149 15.84 6.19 11.06
CA ALA A 149 14.67 5.95 11.88
C ALA A 149 14.38 4.46 12.06
N VAL A 150 14.03 4.06 13.28
CA VAL A 150 13.59 2.68 13.54
C VAL A 150 12.19 2.49 12.98
N ILE A 151 12.02 1.51 12.10
CA ILE A 151 10.70 1.12 11.56
C ILE A 151 10.11 0.00 12.43
N PRO A 152 8.97 0.22 13.10
CA PRO A 152 8.27 -0.82 13.85
C PRO A 152 7.90 -2.00 12.96
N LYS A 153 8.04 -3.21 13.50
CA LYS A 153 7.64 -4.45 12.80
C LYS A 153 6.18 -4.42 12.36
N ASP A 154 5.30 -3.85 13.18
CA ASP A 154 3.86 -3.79 12.88
C ASP A 154 3.55 -2.89 11.68
N ASP A 155 4.35 -1.85 11.43
CA ASP A 155 4.20 -0.99 10.25
C ASP A 155 4.59 -1.77 8.98
N ILE A 156 5.70 -2.51 9.04
CA ILE A 156 6.14 -3.38 7.94
C ILE A 156 5.09 -4.47 7.68
N HIS A 157 4.57 -5.11 8.73
CA HIS A 157 3.55 -6.14 8.62
C HIS A 157 2.28 -5.60 7.97
N ARG A 158 1.80 -4.43 8.40
CA ARG A 158 0.63 -3.76 7.83
C ARG A 158 0.83 -3.45 6.35
N GLU A 159 1.97 -2.87 5.98
CA GLU A 159 2.27 -2.56 4.58
C GLU A 159 2.40 -3.83 3.72
N LEU A 160 2.96 -4.92 4.26
CA LEU A 160 2.98 -6.22 3.56
C LEU A 160 1.58 -6.79 3.31
N LEU A 161 0.64 -6.63 4.26
CA LEU A 161 -0.74 -7.08 4.11
C LEU A 161 -1.53 -6.23 3.09
N THR A 162 -1.11 -4.99 2.84
CA THR A 162 -1.73 -4.13 1.82
C THR A 162 -1.12 -4.35 0.43
N LEU A 163 0.10 -4.87 0.33
CA LEU A 163 0.73 -5.21 -0.95
C LEU A 163 -0.06 -6.30 -1.69
N GLY A 164 -0.54 -5.97 -2.88
CA GLY A 164 -1.29 -6.88 -3.75
C GLY A 164 -2.82 -6.84 -3.57
N ARG A 165 -3.34 -6.12 -2.57
CA ARG A 165 -4.77 -5.80 -2.49
C ARG A 165 -5.08 -4.63 -3.45
N PRO A 166 -6.10 -4.73 -4.31
CA PRO A 166 -6.59 -3.58 -5.06
C PRO A 166 -6.89 -2.43 -4.10
N GLY A 167 -6.23 -1.28 -4.30
CA GLY A 167 -6.40 -0.12 -3.42
C GLY A 167 -5.79 -0.25 -2.02
N GLY A 168 -4.94 -1.24 -1.73
CA GLY A 168 -4.38 -1.46 -0.37
C GLY A 168 -3.76 -0.24 0.30
N ARG A 169 -3.24 0.72 -0.48
CA ARG A 169 -2.61 1.96 -0.02
C ARG A 169 -3.57 3.11 0.22
N LYS A 170 -4.81 2.96 -0.27
CA LYS A 170 -5.91 3.86 0.04
C LYS A 170 -6.45 3.58 1.43
N MET A 171 -6.29 2.36 1.95
CA MET A 171 -6.66 2.05 3.33
C MET A 171 -5.62 2.66 4.28
N VAL A 172 -6.05 3.62 5.09
CA VAL A 172 -5.18 4.40 5.98
C VAL A 172 -5.79 4.48 7.38
N THR A 173 -4.94 4.76 8.38
CA THR A 173 -5.45 5.11 9.72
C THR A 173 -6.05 6.52 9.70
N LEU A 174 -6.74 6.90 10.78
CA LEU A 174 -7.26 8.27 10.90
C LEU A 174 -6.14 9.31 10.87
N GLU A 175 -5.02 9.01 11.52
CA GLU A 175 -3.83 9.87 11.53
C GLU A 175 -3.22 9.98 10.13
N GLY A 176 -3.13 8.86 9.40
CA GLY A 176 -2.66 8.85 8.02
C GLY A 176 -3.58 9.64 7.09
N ALA A 177 -4.89 9.54 7.25
CA ALA A 177 -5.85 10.33 6.48
C ALA A 177 -5.78 11.83 6.81
N ALA A 178 -5.58 12.18 8.09
CA ALA A 178 -5.41 13.57 8.49
C ALA A 178 -4.13 14.18 7.89
N ALA A 179 -3.02 13.44 7.91
CA ALA A 179 -1.77 13.84 7.29
C ALA A 179 -1.91 13.98 5.77
N ALA A 180 -2.57 13.02 5.11
CA ALA A 180 -2.85 13.10 3.67
C ALA A 180 -3.72 14.31 3.33
N ALA A 181 -4.79 14.56 4.10
CA ALA A 181 -5.66 15.71 3.90
C ALA A 181 -4.92 17.05 4.07
N GLU A 182 -4.01 17.15 5.04
CA GLU A 182 -3.19 18.35 5.22
C GLU A 182 -2.24 18.57 4.04
N GLU A 183 -1.60 17.50 3.56
CA GLU A 183 -0.71 17.58 2.40
C GLU A 183 -1.44 18.01 1.13
N HIS A 184 -2.63 17.46 0.87
CA HIS A 184 -3.48 17.87 -0.25
C HIS A 184 -3.90 19.35 -0.13
N ARG A 185 -4.29 19.81 1.07
CA ARG A 185 -4.58 21.23 1.30
C ARG A 185 -3.38 22.13 1.04
N ARG A 186 -2.16 21.72 1.42
CA ARG A 186 -0.92 22.49 1.12
C ARG A 186 -0.67 22.65 -0.38
N ARG A 187 -1.18 21.72 -1.19
CA ARG A 187 -1.13 21.78 -2.66
C ARG A 187 -2.28 22.57 -3.28
N GLY A 188 -3.20 23.10 -2.46
CA GLY A 188 -4.40 23.79 -2.90
C GLY A 188 -5.50 22.84 -3.41
N GLU A 189 -5.38 21.55 -3.13
CA GLU A 189 -6.38 20.54 -3.50
C GLU A 189 -7.49 20.49 -2.47
N ARG A 190 -8.73 20.33 -2.94
CA ARG A 190 -9.94 20.32 -2.11
C ARG A 190 -10.25 18.91 -1.59
N VAL A 191 -10.32 18.76 -0.28
CA VAL A 191 -10.55 17.48 0.41
C VAL A 191 -12.05 17.26 0.64
N VAL A 192 -12.56 16.17 0.09
CA VAL A 192 -13.94 15.70 0.24
C VAL A 192 -13.97 14.52 1.20
N PHE A 193 -14.93 14.51 2.12
CA PHE A 193 -15.18 13.38 3.01
C PHE A 193 -16.62 12.89 2.88
N THR A 194 -16.78 11.57 2.92
CA THR A 194 -18.06 10.91 3.11
C THR A 194 -17.91 9.73 4.06
N ASN A 195 -19.02 9.24 4.61
CA ASN A 195 -19.04 8.00 5.37
C ASN A 195 -20.34 7.22 5.20
N GLY A 196 -20.24 5.90 5.40
CA GLY A 196 -21.38 4.98 5.40
C GLY A 196 -20.96 3.54 5.69
N CYS A 197 -21.95 2.65 5.80
CA CYS A 197 -21.67 1.23 6.05
C CYS A 197 -21.16 0.49 4.81
N PHE A 198 -21.65 0.85 3.61
CA PHE A 198 -21.31 0.21 2.33
C PHE A 198 -21.34 -1.33 2.36
N ASP A 199 -22.40 -1.91 2.94
CA ASP A 199 -22.49 -3.35 3.22
C ASP A 199 -22.45 -4.21 1.94
N LEU A 200 -23.48 -4.12 1.10
CA LEU A 200 -23.42 -4.64 -0.28
C LEU A 200 -23.24 -3.47 -1.25
N LEU A 201 -22.08 -3.40 -1.88
CA LEU A 201 -21.83 -2.44 -2.94
C LEU A 201 -22.71 -2.72 -4.15
N HIS A 202 -23.19 -1.63 -4.75
CA HIS A 202 -24.04 -1.65 -5.94
C HIS A 202 -23.81 -0.36 -6.71
N VAL A 203 -24.37 -0.27 -7.92
CA VAL A 203 -24.18 0.89 -8.81
C VAL A 203 -24.52 2.23 -8.14
N GLY A 204 -25.57 2.27 -7.31
CA GLY A 204 -25.89 3.45 -6.51
C GLY A 204 -24.73 3.96 -5.64
N HIS A 205 -23.98 3.08 -4.97
CA HIS A 205 -22.80 3.48 -4.20
C HIS A 205 -21.65 3.97 -5.11
N VAL A 206 -21.44 3.31 -6.25
CA VAL A 206 -20.39 3.72 -7.21
C VAL A 206 -20.68 5.12 -7.77
N THR A 207 -21.91 5.36 -8.21
CA THR A 207 -22.37 6.67 -8.71
C THR A 207 -22.29 7.74 -7.61
N TYR A 208 -22.72 7.40 -6.40
CA TYR A 208 -22.63 8.29 -5.23
C TYR A 208 -21.19 8.74 -4.94
N LEU A 209 -20.24 7.78 -4.92
CA LEU A 209 -18.83 8.08 -4.66
C LEU A 209 -18.19 8.85 -5.82
N ALA A 210 -18.58 8.58 -7.06
CA ALA A 210 -18.14 9.36 -8.22
C ALA A 210 -18.63 10.82 -8.15
N GLN A 211 -19.88 11.04 -7.74
CA GLN A 211 -20.41 12.38 -7.51
C GLN A 211 -19.68 13.09 -6.37
N ALA A 212 -19.42 12.39 -5.26
CA ALA A 212 -18.67 12.96 -4.14
C ALA A 212 -17.25 13.37 -4.59
N LYS A 213 -16.54 12.50 -5.30
CA LYS A 213 -15.22 12.80 -5.86
C LYS A 213 -15.24 14.03 -6.76
N ALA A 214 -16.27 14.23 -7.59
CA ALA A 214 -16.38 15.40 -8.46
C ALA A 214 -16.57 16.74 -7.72
N MET A 215 -16.82 16.73 -6.40
CA MET A 215 -16.98 17.94 -5.58
C MET A 215 -15.65 18.48 -5.02
N GLY A 216 -14.54 17.81 -5.29
CA GLY A 216 -13.20 18.26 -4.95
C GLY A 216 -12.13 17.44 -5.67
N ASP A 217 -10.92 17.42 -5.13
CA ASP A 217 -9.77 16.79 -5.78
C ASP A 217 -9.41 15.46 -5.14
N VAL A 218 -9.85 15.23 -3.89
CA VAL A 218 -9.50 14.05 -3.09
C VAL A 218 -10.72 13.59 -2.30
N LEU A 219 -11.06 12.30 -2.39
CA LEU A 219 -12.16 11.69 -1.68
C LEU A 219 -11.64 10.71 -0.61
N ILE A 220 -11.95 11.05 0.64
CA ILE A 220 -11.74 10.20 1.82
C ILE A 220 -13.09 9.59 2.22
N VAL A 221 -13.14 8.26 2.35
CA VAL A 221 -14.35 7.51 2.71
C VAL A 221 -14.18 6.86 4.07
N GLY A 222 -14.98 7.27 5.05
CA GLY A 222 -15.11 6.57 6.33
C GLY A 222 -16.07 5.38 6.21
N ILE A 223 -15.67 4.21 6.68
CA ILE A 223 -16.54 3.04 6.82
C ILE A 223 -16.71 2.63 8.27
N ASN A 224 -17.95 2.34 8.65
CA ASN A 224 -18.26 1.80 9.96
C ASN A 224 -17.64 0.40 10.12
N SER A 225 -17.06 0.14 11.28
CA SER A 225 -16.61 -1.20 11.69
C SER A 225 -17.77 -2.18 11.79
N ASP A 226 -17.45 -3.47 11.83
CA ASP A 226 -18.46 -4.53 11.97
C ASP A 226 -19.24 -4.39 13.28
N ALA A 227 -18.58 -3.98 14.37
CA ALA A 227 -19.23 -3.69 15.65
C ALA A 227 -20.18 -2.49 15.55
N SER A 228 -19.74 -1.40 14.93
CA SER A 228 -20.55 -0.18 14.72
C SER A 228 -21.79 -0.48 13.87
N VAL A 229 -21.64 -1.26 12.79
CA VAL A 229 -22.78 -1.65 11.93
C VAL A 229 -23.76 -2.55 12.68
N ARG A 230 -23.29 -3.51 13.49
CA ARG A 230 -24.17 -4.38 14.31
C ARG A 230 -25.02 -3.57 15.28
N GLN A 231 -24.44 -2.55 15.91
CA GLN A 231 -25.15 -1.66 16.82
C GLN A 231 -26.20 -0.80 16.09
N LEU A 232 -25.86 -0.29 14.91
CA LEU A 232 -26.74 0.59 14.13
C LEU A 232 -27.87 -0.13 13.40
N LYS A 233 -27.61 -1.33 12.88
CA LYS A 233 -28.53 -2.05 11.95
C LYS A 233 -28.99 -3.41 12.45
N GLY A 234 -28.51 -3.86 13.62
CA GLY A 234 -28.85 -5.13 14.23
C GLY A 234 -27.83 -6.25 13.99
N PRO A 235 -27.99 -7.39 14.69
CA PRO A 235 -26.95 -8.42 14.80
C PRO A 235 -26.67 -9.21 13.52
N THR A 236 -27.59 -9.18 12.55
CA THR A 236 -27.46 -9.87 11.25
C THR A 236 -26.68 -9.06 10.21
N ARG A 237 -26.19 -7.87 10.57
CA ARG A 237 -25.43 -6.95 9.73
C ARG A 237 -24.09 -6.63 10.38
N PRO A 238 -23.00 -6.38 9.63
CA PRO A 238 -22.93 -6.42 8.17
C PRO A 238 -22.87 -7.84 7.62
N VAL A 239 -23.19 -8.01 6.34
CA VAL A 239 -23.04 -9.27 5.59
C VAL A 239 -21.58 -9.45 5.16
N ILE A 240 -20.94 -8.35 4.76
CA ILE A 240 -19.54 -8.33 4.34
C ILE A 240 -18.67 -7.70 5.44
N SER A 241 -17.53 -8.33 5.73
CA SER A 241 -16.59 -7.86 6.76
C SER A 241 -16.09 -6.44 6.46
N GLU A 242 -15.75 -5.68 7.49
CA GLU A 242 -15.18 -4.34 7.36
C GLU A 242 -13.93 -4.31 6.47
N GLN A 243 -13.11 -5.36 6.53
CA GLN A 243 -11.89 -5.47 5.73
C GLN A 243 -12.22 -5.61 4.23
N ASP A 244 -13.20 -6.45 3.90
CA ASP A 244 -13.61 -6.67 2.52
C ASP A 244 -14.34 -5.44 1.97
N ARG A 245 -15.19 -4.79 2.77
CA ARG A 245 -15.84 -3.51 2.42
C ARG A 245 -14.80 -2.43 2.14
N ALA A 246 -13.77 -2.33 2.99
CA ALA A 246 -12.65 -1.41 2.81
C ALA A 246 -11.93 -1.66 1.48
N ALA A 247 -11.57 -2.92 1.22
CA ALA A 247 -10.84 -3.32 0.03
C ALA A 247 -11.63 -3.05 -1.26
N MET A 248 -12.93 -3.36 -1.27
CA MET A 248 -13.77 -3.08 -2.43
C MET A 248 -13.89 -1.58 -2.72
N LEU A 249 -14.07 -0.75 -1.68
CA LEU A 249 -14.12 0.71 -1.85
C LEU A 249 -12.78 1.26 -2.33
N ALA A 250 -11.67 0.75 -1.76
CA ALA A 250 -10.33 1.15 -2.14
C ALA A 250 -10.01 0.79 -3.61
N ALA A 251 -10.62 -0.26 -4.15
CA ALA A 251 -10.49 -0.61 -5.56
C ALA A 251 -11.18 0.38 -6.52
N LEU A 252 -12.14 1.20 -6.03
CA LEU A 252 -12.86 2.15 -6.87
C LEU A 252 -11.98 3.33 -7.28
N ALA A 253 -12.05 3.72 -8.55
CA ALA A 253 -11.28 4.84 -9.09
C ALA A 253 -11.61 6.18 -8.42
N ALA A 254 -12.85 6.38 -7.97
CA ALA A 254 -13.31 7.61 -7.34
C ALA A 254 -12.81 7.80 -5.90
N VAL A 255 -12.36 6.73 -5.23
CA VAL A 255 -11.95 6.76 -3.82
C VAL A 255 -10.44 6.92 -3.76
N ASP A 256 -9.92 7.84 -2.95
CA ASP A 256 -8.48 8.03 -2.74
C ASP A 256 -8.02 7.45 -1.41
N TYR A 257 -8.84 7.56 -0.36
CA TYR A 257 -8.56 7.01 0.96
C TYR A 257 -9.79 6.37 1.59
N VAL A 258 -9.58 5.30 2.37
CA VAL A 258 -10.59 4.57 3.13
C VAL A 258 -10.13 4.43 4.57
N ILE A 259 -11.01 4.74 5.52
CA ILE A 259 -10.75 4.66 6.97
C ILE A 259 -11.83 3.81 7.62
N VAL A 260 -11.47 2.82 8.42
CA VAL A 260 -12.42 2.09 9.27
C VAL A 260 -12.55 2.82 10.61
N PHE A 261 -13.78 3.02 11.09
CA PHE A 261 -14.03 3.67 12.38
C PHE A 261 -15.14 2.97 13.18
N ASP A 262 -14.97 2.97 14.50
CA ASP A 262 -15.92 2.39 15.46
C ASP A 262 -16.95 3.39 15.98
N ASP A 263 -16.60 4.69 15.96
CA ASP A 263 -17.38 5.75 16.58
C ASP A 263 -18.84 5.77 16.06
N ALA A 264 -19.79 5.99 16.97
CA ALA A 264 -21.21 6.09 16.62
C ALA A 264 -21.52 7.27 15.67
N THR A 265 -20.63 8.26 15.62
CA THR A 265 -20.76 9.46 14.79
C THR A 265 -19.42 9.85 14.19
N PRO A 266 -19.38 10.55 13.04
CA PRO A 266 -18.13 10.89 12.37
C PRO A 266 -17.37 12.07 13.00
N HIS A 267 -17.80 12.64 14.14
CA HIS A 267 -17.23 13.88 14.71
C HIS A 267 -15.71 13.82 14.89
N ARG A 268 -15.20 12.74 15.49
CA ARG A 268 -13.75 12.56 15.69
C ARG A 268 -12.99 12.61 14.37
N MET A 269 -13.51 11.96 13.34
CA MET A 269 -12.90 11.99 12.01
C MET A 269 -12.98 13.39 11.39
N LEU A 270 -14.11 14.09 11.52
CA LEU A 270 -14.27 15.45 10.99
C LEU A 270 -13.30 16.43 11.65
N HIS A 271 -13.07 16.33 12.96
CA HIS A 271 -12.10 17.17 13.67
C HIS A 271 -10.65 16.88 13.27
N ALA A 272 -10.30 15.61 13.01
CA ALA A 272 -8.96 15.23 12.61
C ALA A 272 -8.67 15.55 11.13
N ILE A 273 -9.58 15.19 10.23
CA ILE A 273 -9.42 15.34 8.78
C ILE A 273 -9.68 16.78 8.34
N ARG A 274 -10.65 17.46 8.97
CA ARG A 274 -11.15 18.79 8.61
C ARG A 274 -11.41 18.93 7.10
N PRO A 275 -12.31 18.11 6.52
CA PRO A 275 -12.60 18.15 5.09
C PRO A 275 -13.22 19.49 4.68
N ASP A 276 -12.89 19.95 3.47
CA ASP A 276 -13.46 21.15 2.85
C ASP A 276 -14.90 20.92 2.40
N VAL A 277 -15.25 19.67 2.08
CA VAL A 277 -16.61 19.26 1.70
C VAL A 277 -17.00 17.98 2.42
N LEU A 278 -18.10 18.00 3.17
CA LEU A 278 -18.77 16.79 3.68
C LEU A 278 -19.93 16.44 2.76
N VAL A 279 -19.85 15.26 2.14
CA VAL A 279 -20.87 14.75 1.23
C VAL A 279 -21.73 13.70 1.92
N LYS A 280 -23.05 13.83 1.81
CA LYS A 280 -24.01 12.80 2.24
C LYS A 280 -24.94 12.39 1.11
N GLY A 281 -25.26 11.10 1.08
CA GLY A 281 -26.28 10.55 0.18
C GLY A 281 -27.62 10.41 0.92
N GLY A 282 -28.72 10.45 0.18
CA GLY A 282 -30.07 10.31 0.72
C GLY A 282 -30.92 11.59 0.60
N THR A 283 -32.04 11.61 1.32
CA THR A 283 -33.05 12.68 1.30
C THR A 283 -32.93 13.63 2.50
N TYR A 284 -31.74 13.74 3.10
CA TYR A 284 -31.52 14.61 4.26
C TYR A 284 -31.43 16.08 3.81
N ALA A 285 -32.00 17.01 4.57
CA ALA A 285 -31.68 18.42 4.39
C ALA A 285 -30.24 18.70 4.90
N PRO A 286 -29.50 19.68 4.33
CA PRO A 286 -28.10 19.92 4.71
C PRO A 286 -27.85 20.18 6.21
N HIS A 287 -28.84 20.71 6.93
CA HIS A 287 -28.77 21.00 8.37
C HIS A 287 -29.03 19.76 9.26
N GLU A 288 -29.62 18.70 8.71
CA GLU A 288 -29.87 17.43 9.41
C GLU A 288 -28.67 16.48 9.33
N VAL A 289 -27.64 16.86 8.57
CA VAL A 289 -26.43 16.06 8.39
C VAL A 289 -25.61 16.05 9.69
N VAL A 290 -25.44 14.87 10.27
CA VAL A 290 -24.53 14.66 11.41
C VAL A 290 -23.11 15.11 11.01
N GLY A 291 -22.60 16.12 11.70
CA GLY A 291 -21.32 16.79 11.40
C GLY A 291 -21.45 18.17 10.74
N HIS A 292 -22.67 18.64 10.45
CA HIS A 292 -22.92 19.96 9.86
C HIS A 292 -22.25 21.09 10.64
N GLU A 293 -22.47 21.16 11.96
CA GLU A 293 -21.93 22.21 12.83
C GLU A 293 -20.40 22.19 12.87
N VAL A 294 -19.79 20.99 12.87
CA VAL A 294 -18.34 20.84 12.90
C VAL A 294 -17.71 21.37 11.62
N VAL A 295 -18.24 20.98 10.47
CA VAL A 295 -17.66 21.32 9.16
C VAL A 295 -17.82 22.80 8.86
N THR A 296 -19.01 23.36 9.16
CA THR A 296 -19.28 24.79 8.93
C THR A 296 -18.52 25.70 9.89
N ALA A 297 -18.24 25.27 11.13
CA ALA A 297 -17.48 26.05 12.11
C ALA A 297 -16.07 26.43 11.65
N TYR A 298 -15.45 25.66 10.75
CA TYR A 298 -14.16 25.98 10.16
C TYR A 298 -14.22 26.38 8.68
N GLY A 299 -15.42 26.66 8.15
CA GLY A 299 -15.63 27.17 6.79
C GLY A 299 -15.78 26.10 5.70
N GLY A 300 -15.97 24.84 6.06
CA GLY A 300 -16.26 23.77 5.10
C GLY A 300 -17.72 23.77 4.62
N GLU A 301 -17.99 23.07 3.52
CA GLU A 301 -19.31 22.97 2.88
C GLU A 301 -19.96 21.61 3.13
N ILE A 302 -21.30 21.61 3.24
CA ILE A 302 -22.11 20.39 3.19
C ILE A 302 -22.72 20.27 1.80
N ARG A 303 -22.52 19.11 1.14
CA ARG A 303 -23.15 18.82 -0.14
C ARG A 303 -23.92 17.51 -0.10
N LEU A 304 -25.01 17.48 -0.86
CA LEU A 304 -25.83 16.30 -1.03
C LEU A 304 -25.56 15.73 -2.42
N ALA A 305 -25.34 14.42 -2.47
CA ALA A 305 -25.23 13.70 -3.74
C ALA A 305 -26.57 13.03 -4.05
N GLY A 306 -26.91 12.97 -5.34
CA GLY A 306 -28.17 12.40 -5.81
C GLY A 306 -28.22 10.89 -5.56
N VAL A 307 -29.41 10.38 -5.25
CA VAL A 307 -29.65 8.94 -5.13
C VAL A 307 -30.10 8.40 -6.48
N VAL A 308 -29.55 7.26 -6.91
CA VAL A 308 -30.09 6.51 -8.05
C VAL A 308 -31.35 5.77 -7.57
N GLU A 309 -32.52 6.14 -8.10
CA GLU A 309 -33.80 5.53 -7.70
C GLU A 309 -33.82 4.01 -7.96
N GLY A 310 -34.44 3.26 -7.04
CA GLY A 310 -34.72 1.83 -7.19
C GLY A 310 -33.65 0.84 -6.68
N ILE A 311 -32.42 1.28 -6.40
CA ILE A 311 -31.30 0.37 -6.04
C ILE A 311 -30.79 0.63 -4.63
N SER A 312 -31.05 -0.32 -3.71
CA SER A 312 -30.51 -0.32 -2.35
C SER A 312 -30.07 -1.72 -1.93
N THR A 313 -29.12 -1.83 -0.99
CA THR A 313 -28.74 -3.11 -0.35
C THR A 313 -29.94 -3.88 0.20
N THR A 314 -30.94 -3.17 0.73
CA THR A 314 -32.18 -3.76 1.26
C THR A 314 -33.02 -4.37 0.14
N ASN A 315 -33.17 -3.67 -1.00
CA ASN A 315 -33.96 -4.16 -2.13
C ASN A 315 -33.31 -5.37 -2.80
N ILE A 316 -31.98 -5.37 -2.92
CA ILE A 316 -31.23 -6.52 -3.46
C ILE A 316 -31.45 -7.75 -2.58
N LEU A 317 -31.34 -7.59 -1.25
CA LEU A 317 -31.56 -8.72 -0.34
C LEU A 317 -33.02 -9.17 -0.25
N ALA A 318 -33.98 -8.24 -0.34
CA ALA A 318 -35.39 -8.59 -0.47
C ALA A 318 -35.66 -9.42 -1.73
N SER A 319 -35.08 -9.03 -2.86
CA SER A 319 -35.22 -9.77 -4.13
C SER A 319 -34.62 -11.20 -4.07
N LEU A 320 -33.52 -11.38 -3.34
CA LEU A 320 -32.91 -12.70 -3.11
C LEU A 320 -33.74 -13.57 -2.15
N ALA A 321 -34.36 -12.97 -1.13
CA ALA A 321 -35.26 -13.67 -0.23
C ALA A 321 -36.56 -14.10 -0.95
N ASP A 322 -37.12 -13.24 -1.80
CA ASP A 322 -38.29 -13.55 -2.64
C ASP A 322 -38.00 -14.58 -3.74
N ALA A 323 -36.74 -14.69 -4.18
CA ALA A 323 -36.29 -15.70 -5.15
C ALA A 323 -36.02 -17.09 -4.53
N SER A 324 -36.21 -17.27 -3.22
CA SER A 324 -36.18 -18.62 -2.61
C SER A 324 -37.27 -19.48 -3.24
N PRO A 325 -36.95 -20.69 -3.76
CA PRO A 325 -37.90 -21.47 -4.54
C PRO A 325 -39.10 -21.85 -3.67
N LYS A 326 -40.29 -21.37 -4.06
CA LYS A 326 -41.58 -21.73 -3.44
C LYS A 326 -42.01 -23.18 -3.71
N ASP A 327 -41.22 -23.99 -4.41
CA ASP A 327 -41.53 -25.41 -4.61
C ASP A 327 -40.28 -26.25 -4.94
N PRO A 328 -39.84 -27.17 -4.06
CA PRO A 328 -38.76 -28.12 -4.35
C PRO A 328 -39.06 -29.06 -5.53
N ALA A 329 -40.33 -29.21 -5.94
CA ALA A 329 -40.73 -30.12 -7.01
C ALA A 329 -40.41 -29.59 -8.43
N ALA A 330 -40.22 -28.28 -8.60
CA ALA A 330 -39.98 -27.68 -9.91
C ALA A 330 -38.55 -27.97 -10.46
N LEU A 331 -37.56 -28.17 -9.58
CA LEU A 331 -36.18 -28.46 -9.99
C LEU A 331 -35.97 -29.87 -10.57
N ARG A 332 -36.91 -30.80 -10.38
CA ARG A 332 -36.77 -32.19 -10.88
C ARG A 332 -37.27 -32.42 -12.31
N ARG A 333 -37.88 -31.41 -12.95
CA ARG A 333 -38.43 -31.54 -14.33
C ARG A 333 -37.59 -30.86 -15.41
N ALA A 334 -36.44 -30.28 -15.06
CA ALA A 334 -35.52 -29.65 -15.99
C ALA A 334 -34.17 -30.40 -16.06
N GLY A 335 -34.22 -31.72 -16.01
CA GLY A 335 -33.09 -32.63 -16.28
C GLY A 335 -33.29 -33.33 -17.61
#